data_AF-A0A533XY65-F1
#
_entry.id   AF-A0A533XY65-F1
#
_cell.length_a   1.000
_cell.length_b   1.000
_cell.length_c   1.000
_cell.angle_alpha   90.00
_cell.angle_beta   90.00
_cell.angle_gamma   90.00
#
_symmetry.space_group_name_H-M   'P 1'
#
loop_
_entity.id
_entity.type
_entity.pdbx_description
1 polymer ?
#
loop_
_entity_poly.entity_id
_entity_poly.type
_entity_poly.pdbx_seq_one_letter_code
_entity_poly.pdbx_strand_id
1 'polypeptide(L)'
;MPAPILPLIVCFGDSLTAGFQSPTAECPDCQETPYGRFLAERLGDRGQVQISGVCGELTAEMVERFERDVVRHRPAWVVILGGTNDLGWN
;
A
#
# COMPACT_ATOMS: atom_id res chain seq x y z
N MET A 1 -10.57 30.42 -7.56
CA MET A 1 -9.84 29.99 -6.34
C MET A 1 -9.04 28.75 -6.70
N PRO A 2 -7.79 28.58 -6.24
CA PRO A 2 -7.07 27.32 -6.44
C PRO A 2 -7.84 26.19 -5.73
N ALA A 3 -7.83 24.99 -6.32
CA ALA A 3 -8.45 23.82 -5.70
C ALA A 3 -7.79 23.53 -4.35
N PRO A 4 -8.54 23.10 -3.32
CA PRO A 4 -7.96 22.72 -2.04
C PRO A 4 -6.98 21.55 -2.26
N ILE A 5 -5.81 21.63 -1.63
CA ILE A 5 -4.84 20.54 -1.64
C ILE A 5 -5.43 19.42 -0.77
N LEU A 6 -5.86 18.33 -1.39
CA LEU A 6 -6.35 17.17 -0.67
C LEU A 6 -5.18 16.50 0.06
N PRO A 7 -5.36 16.08 1.32
CA PRO A 7 -4.33 15.37 2.03
C PRO A 7 -4.03 14.03 1.36
N LEU A 8 -2.75 13.74 1.15
CA LEU A 8 -2.30 12.47 0.61
C LEU A 8 -2.07 11.46 1.74
N ILE A 9 -2.58 10.25 1.55
CA ILE A 9 -2.33 9.09 2.40
C ILE A 9 -1.61 8.04 1.57
N VAL A 10 -0.48 7.53 2.07
CA VAL A 10 0.27 6.47 1.40
C VAL A 10 0.05 5.16 2.15
N CYS A 11 -0.49 4.15 1.48
CA CYS A 11 -0.52 2.77 1.95
C CYS A 11 0.76 2.07 1.47
N PHE A 12 1.64 1.70 2.39
CA PHE A 12 2.99 1.23 2.10
C PHE A 12 3.26 -0.13 2.73
N GLY A 13 3.82 -1.07 1.99
CA GLY A 13 4.02 -2.41 2.53
C GLY A 13 4.35 -3.51 1.53
N ASP A 14 4.08 -4.75 1.97
CA ASP A 14 4.33 -5.97 1.22
C ASP A 14 3.14 -6.36 0.31
N SER A 15 3.03 -7.66 -0.02
CA SER A 15 1.93 -8.26 -0.78
C SER A 15 0.55 -8.01 -0.17
N LEU A 16 0.43 -7.87 1.16
CA LEU A 16 -0.84 -7.56 1.82
C LEU A 16 -1.30 -6.13 1.50
N THR A 17 -0.35 -5.22 1.31
CA THR A 17 -0.63 -3.85 0.86
C THR A 17 -0.98 -3.80 -0.63
N ALA A 18 -0.31 -4.61 -1.47
CA ALA A 18 -0.71 -4.81 -2.86
C ALA A 18 -2.08 -5.49 -2.97
N GLY A 19 -2.51 -6.18 -1.90
CA GLY A 19 -3.75 -6.94 -1.86
C GLY A 19 -3.66 -8.23 -2.66
N PHE A 20 -2.48 -8.81 -2.77
CA PHE A 20 -2.24 -10.03 -3.52
C PHE A 20 -3.12 -11.17 -3.01
N GLN A 21 -3.82 -11.81 -3.94
CA GLN A 21 -4.60 -13.01 -3.69
C GLN A 21 -3.98 -14.17 -4.46
N SER A 22 -3.60 -15.21 -3.71
CA SER A 22 -3.06 -16.43 -4.33
C SER A 22 -4.14 -17.08 -5.19
N PRO A 23 -3.81 -17.57 -6.40
CA PRO A 23 -4.73 -18.35 -7.21
C PRO A 23 -5.31 -19.53 -6.43
N THR A 24 -6.61 -19.75 -6.58
CA THR A 24 -7.34 -20.88 -6.02
C THR A 24 -8.10 -21.60 -7.12
N ALA A 25 -8.66 -22.79 -6.83
CA ALA A 25 -9.51 -23.49 -7.79
C ALA A 25 -10.76 -22.66 -8.19
N GLU A 26 -11.23 -21.80 -7.30
CA GLU A 26 -12.42 -20.95 -7.47
C GLU A 26 -12.07 -19.62 -8.16
N CYS A 27 -10.85 -19.12 -7.96
CA CYS A 27 -10.31 -17.94 -8.61
C CYS A 27 -8.92 -18.27 -9.19
N PRO A 28 -8.86 -18.81 -10.43
CA PRO A 28 -7.62 -19.33 -11.00
C PRO A 28 -6.64 -18.23 -11.42
N ASP A 29 -7.13 -17.00 -11.56
CA ASP A 29 -6.31 -15.85 -11.91
C ASP A 29 -5.73 -15.19 -10.67
N CYS A 30 -4.49 -14.71 -10.78
CA CYS A 30 -3.90 -13.86 -9.76
C CYS A 30 -4.67 -12.52 -9.72
N GLN A 31 -5.18 -12.15 -8.54
CA GLN A 31 -5.91 -10.90 -8.35
C GLN A 31 -5.27 -10.03 -7.27
N GLU A 32 -5.45 -8.72 -7.41
CA GLU A 32 -5.01 -7.72 -6.42
C GLU A 32 -6.21 -6.92 -5.92
N THR A 33 -6.48 -7.01 -4.63
CA THR A 33 -7.51 -6.26 -3.90
C THR A 33 -6.88 -5.39 -2.80
N PRO A 34 -6.10 -4.35 -3.16
CA PRO A 34 -5.39 -3.54 -2.18
C PRO A 34 -6.38 -2.80 -1.28
N TYR A 35 -6.17 -2.89 0.04
CA TYR A 35 -7.05 -2.22 1.01
C TYR A 35 -7.12 -0.70 0.82
N GLY A 36 -6.08 -0.11 0.21
CA GLY A 36 -6.04 1.32 -0.11
C GLY A 36 -7.16 1.77 -1.06
N ARG A 37 -7.72 0.87 -1.89
CA ARG A 37 -8.90 1.19 -2.71
C ARG A 37 -10.14 1.43 -1.85
N PHE A 38 -10.39 0.55 -0.88
CA PHE A 38 -11.48 0.73 0.09
C PHE A 38 -11.31 2.00 0.93
N LEU A 39 -10.06 2.32 1.30
CA LEU A 39 -9.76 3.58 1.99
C LEU A 39 -10.08 4.80 1.12
N ALA A 40 -9.69 4.77 -0.16
CA ALA A 40 -9.96 5.85 -1.12
C ALA A 40 -11.47 6.07 -1.29
N GLU A 41 -12.24 5.00 -1.48
CA GLU A 41 -13.70 5.05 -1.58
C GLU A 41 -14.34 5.65 -0.32
N ARG A 42 -13.87 5.27 0.86
CA ARG A 42 -14.40 5.77 2.14
C ARG A 42 -14.03 7.24 2.41
N LEU A 43 -12.91 7.70 1.88
CA LEU A 43 -12.49 9.10 1.97
C LEU A 43 -13.28 9.99 1.01
N GLY A 44 -13.55 9.51 -0.20
CA GLY A 44 -14.20 10.29 -1.24
C GLY A 44 -13.36 11.50 -1.64
N ASP A 45 -13.97 12.68 -1.66
CA ASP A 45 -13.32 13.96 -1.99
C ASP A 45 -12.51 14.57 -0.83
N ARG A 46 -12.37 13.86 0.29
CA ARG A 46 -11.67 14.37 1.49
C ARG A 46 -10.17 14.07 1.52
N GLY A 47 -9.66 13.26 0.59
CA GLY A 47 -8.26 12.86 0.58
C GLY A 47 -7.90 12.04 -0.66
N GLN A 48 -6.61 11.92 -0.90
CA GLN A 48 -6.05 11.08 -1.95
C GLN A 48 -5.34 9.89 -1.32
N VAL A 49 -5.42 8.72 -1.96
CA VAL A 49 -4.72 7.51 -1.52
C VAL A 49 -3.76 7.04 -2.60
N GLN A 50 -2.51 6.84 -2.23
CA GLN A 50 -1.48 6.19 -3.04
C GLN A 50 -1.16 4.83 -2.44
N ILE A 51 -1.11 3.79 -3.26
CA ILE A 51 -0.81 2.41 -2.85
C ILE A 51 0.60 2.06 -3.33
N SER A 52 1.42 1.55 -2.42
CA SER A 52 2.82 1.19 -2.64
C SER A 52 3.14 -0.14 -1.95
N GLY A 53 2.48 -1.20 -2.42
CA GLY A 53 2.70 -2.58 -2.00
C GLY A 53 3.64 -3.30 -2.97
N VAL A 54 4.60 -4.06 -2.47
CA VAL A 54 5.46 -4.93 -3.30
C VAL A 54 5.44 -6.35 -2.74
N CYS A 55 5.10 -7.31 -3.58
CA CYS A 55 4.96 -8.69 -3.15
C CYS A 55 6.29 -9.31 -2.74
N GLY A 56 6.29 -10.03 -1.61
CA GLY A 56 7.45 -10.76 -1.11
C GLY A 56 8.47 -9.94 -0.34
N GLU A 57 8.30 -8.60 -0.23
CA GLU A 57 9.24 -7.77 0.50
C GLU A 57 9.31 -8.12 1.99
N LEU A 58 10.53 -8.19 2.50
CA LEU A 58 10.86 -8.11 3.91
C LEU A 58 10.82 -6.65 4.38
N THR A 59 10.69 -6.43 5.69
CA THR A 59 10.73 -5.08 6.25
C THR A 59 12.06 -4.36 5.99
N ALA A 60 13.17 -5.10 5.85
CA ALA A 60 14.45 -4.53 5.45
C ALA A 60 14.41 -3.91 4.05
N GLU A 61 13.82 -4.60 3.08
CA GLU A 61 13.67 -4.12 1.69
C GLU A 61 12.70 -2.93 1.62
N MET A 62 11.63 -2.96 2.45
CA MET A 62 10.74 -1.82 2.62
C MET A 62 11.50 -0.56 3.08
N VAL A 63 12.44 -0.68 4.03
CA VAL A 63 13.24 0.47 4.49
C VAL A 63 14.05 1.09 3.35
N GLU A 64 14.62 0.29 2.46
CA GLU A 64 15.46 0.77 1.34
C GLU A 64 14.70 1.70 0.39
N ARG A 65 13.38 1.49 0.23
CA ARG A 65 12.54 2.31 -0.67
C ARG A 65 11.66 3.35 0.02
N PHE A 66 11.63 3.38 1.35
CA PHE A 66 10.73 4.29 2.10
C PHE A 66 10.94 5.77 1.72
N GLU A 67 12.19 6.21 1.56
CA GLU A 67 12.49 7.58 1.13
C GLU A 67 11.87 7.90 -0.24
N ARG A 68 12.04 6.99 -1.21
CA ARG A 68 11.57 7.15 -2.58
C ARG A 68 10.05 7.13 -2.67
N ASP A 69 9.42 6.16 -2.00
CA ASP A 69 8.01 5.81 -2.20
C ASP A 69 7.07 6.48 -1.19
N VAL A 70 7.60 7.05 -0.11
CA VAL A 70 6.83 7.73 0.93
C VAL A 70 7.31 9.17 1.15
N VAL A 71 8.57 9.36 1.56
CA VAL A 71 9.05 10.67 2.04
C VAL A 71 8.98 11.73 0.94
N ARG A 72 9.42 11.40 -0.29
CA ARG A 72 9.38 12.32 -1.44
C ARG A 72 7.98 12.80 -1.81
N HIS A 73 6.94 12.02 -1.48
CA HIS A 73 5.55 12.38 -1.74
C HIS A 73 4.95 13.33 -0.68
N ARG A 74 5.66 13.56 0.43
CA ARG A 74 5.23 14.42 1.56
C ARG A 74 3.77 14.14 1.99
N PRO A 75 3.40 12.88 2.27
CA PRO A 75 2.03 12.56 2.64
C PRO A 75 1.64 13.17 3.98
N ALA A 76 0.35 13.40 4.17
CA ALA A 76 -0.20 13.78 5.46
C ALA A 76 -0.23 12.59 6.43
N TRP A 77 -0.45 11.37 5.91
CA TRP A 77 -0.44 10.13 6.69
C TRP A 77 0.16 8.96 5.91
N VAL A 78 0.70 8.00 6.64
CA VAL A 78 1.24 6.76 6.08
C VAL A 78 0.63 5.58 6.85
N VAL A 79 0.08 4.61 6.13
CA VAL A 79 -0.33 3.32 6.66
C VAL A 79 0.77 2.32 6.28
N ILE A 80 1.39 1.69 7.27
CA ILE A 80 2.47 0.71 7.05
C ILE A 80 1.93 -0.67 7.42
N LEU A 81 1.95 -1.60 6.46
CA LEU A 81 1.61 -3.00 6.68
C LEU A 81 2.65 -3.90 6.01
N GLY A 82 3.49 -4.53 6.83
CA GLY A 82 4.53 -5.47 6.41
C GLY A 82 4.97 -6.34 7.58
N GLY A 83 5.97 -7.21 7.36
CA GLY A 83 6.48 -8.12 8.39
C GLY A 83 6.05 -9.58 8.23
N THR A 84 5.11 -9.87 7.33
CA THR A 84 4.60 -11.24 7.16
C THR A 84 5.66 -12.16 6.55
N ASN A 85 6.41 -11.65 5.58
CA ASN A 85 7.48 -12.40 4.91
C ASN A 85 8.69 -12.60 5.83
N ASP A 86 8.96 -11.66 6.73
CA ASP A 86 10.03 -11.73 7.74
C ASP A 86 9.88 -12.96 8.65
N LEU A 87 8.63 -13.34 8.99
CA LEU A 87 8.36 -14.55 9.76
C LEU A 87 8.75 -15.84 9.02
N GLY A 88 8.64 -15.84 7.69
CA GLY A 88 8.98 -16.99 6.84
C GLY A 88 10.48 -17.13 6.56
N TRP A 89 11.28 -16.09 6.86
CA TRP A 89 12.70 -16.01 6.54
C TRP A 89 13.62 -15.85 7.78
N ASN A 90 13.08 -16.11 8.98
CA ASN A 90 13.82 -16.10 10.25
C ASN A 90 14.87 -17.22 10.37
#